data_AF-A0A2S8X5B5-F1
#
_entry.id   AF-A0A2S8X5B5-F1
#
_cell.length_a   1.000
_cell.length_b   1.000
_cell.length_c   1.000
_cell.angle_alpha   90.00
_cell.angle_beta   90.00
_cell.angle_gamma   90.00
#
_symmetry.space_group_name_H-M   'P 1'
#
loop_
_entity.id
_entity.type
_entity.pdbx_description
1 polymer ?
#
loop_
_entity_poly.entity_id
_entity_poly.type
_entity_poly.pdbx_seq_one_letter_code
_entity_poly.pdbx_strand_id
1 'polypeptide(L)' 'MLYRLTFALNDEEIVTTEMTSDKEDLVGATEEAFDLIERDYGANVILNLVAFSLLKIELTNEMIN' A
#
# COMPACT_ATOMS: atom_id res chain seq x y z
N MET A 1 -11.53 -2.13 3.49
CA MET A 1 -11.00 -0.84 3.99
C MET A 1 -10.11 -0.21 2.92
N LEU A 2 -10.12 1.12 2.77
CA LEU A 2 -9.28 1.84 1.80
C LEU A 2 -7.96 2.25 2.45
N TYR A 3 -6.85 2.06 1.73
CA TYR A 3 -5.52 2.45 2.15
C TYR A 3 -4.81 3.23 1.04
N ARG A 4 -3.99 4.20 1.46
CA ARG A 4 -2.94 4.77 0.61
C ARG A 4 -1.65 4.02 0.87
N LEU A 5 -1.09 3.47 -0.20
CA LEU A 5 0.20 2.80 -0.21
C LEU A 5 1.23 3.71 -0.87
N THR A 6 2.30 4.02 -0.15
CA THR A 6 3.45 4.75 -0.69
C THR A 6 4.71 3.94 -0.45
N PHE A 7 5.52 3.75 -1.49
CA PHE A 7 6.78 3.02 -1.39
C PHE A 7 7.83 3.60 -2.34
N ALA A 8 9.09 3.41 -1.99
CA ALA A 8 10.23 3.86 -2.77
C ALA A 8 10.99 2.66 -3.34
N LEU A 9 11.06 2.57 -4.66
CA LEU A 9 11.82 1.56 -5.40
C LEU A 9 13.33 1.84 -5.34
N ASN A 10 13.68 3.11 -5.30
CA ASN A 10 15.01 3.68 -5.10
C ASN A 10 14.85 5.12 -4.58
N ASP A 11 15.93 5.89 -4.52
CA ASP A 11 15.95 7.27 -4.07
C ASP A 11 15.30 8.27 -5.05
N GLU A 12 15.08 7.87 -6.31
CA GLU A 12 14.48 8.70 -7.36
C GLU A 12 13.03 8.31 -7.68
N GLU A 13 12.64 7.06 -7.42
CA GLU A 13 11.34 6.49 -7.80
C GLU A 13 10.47 6.19 -6.58
N ILE A 14 9.57 7.13 -6.27
CA ILE A 14 8.54 7.00 -5.23
C ILE A 14 7.18 6.79 -5.91
N VAL A 15 6.52 5.69 -5.56
CA VAL A 15 5.17 5.36 -6.02
C VAL A 15 4.18 5.63 -4.90
N THR A 16 3.07 6.27 -5.22
CA THR A 16 1.90 6.36 -4.35
C THR A 16 0.68 5.87 -5.10
N THR A 17 -0.02 4.92 -4.51
CA THR A 17 -1.23 4.31 -5.07
C THR A 17 -2.27 4.09 -3.98
N GLU A 18 -3.49 3.75 -4.40
CA GLU A 18 -4.57 3.35 -3.51
C GLU A 18 -4.79 1.84 -3.62
N MET A 19 -5.09 1.22 -2.49
CA MET A 19 -5.45 -0.18 -2.44
C MET A 19 -6.61 -0.40 -1.48
N THR A 20 -7.44 -1.39 -1.77
CA THR A 20 -8.49 -1.85 -0.88
C THR A 20 -8.09 -3.20 -0.30
N SER A 21 -8.26 -3.36 1.00
CA SER A 21 -8.01 -4.62 1.70
C SER A 21 -9.22 -5.01 2.53
N ASP A 22 -9.59 -6.29 2.51
CA ASP A 22 -10.67 -6.84 3.35
C ASP A 22 -10.16 -7.28 4.73
N LYS A 23 -8.86 -7.13 4.99
CA LYS A 23 -8.25 -7.42 6.30
C LYS A 23 -8.68 -6.39 7.32
N GLU A 24 -9.05 -6.87 8.49
CA GLU A 24 -9.50 -6.03 9.61
C GLU A 24 -8.31 -5.38 10.35
N ASP A 25 -7.12 -5.96 10.23
CA ASP A 25 -5.89 -5.52 10.87
C ASP A 25 -4.84 -4.98 9.88
N LEU A 26 -3.95 -4.14 10.39
CA LEU A 26 -2.89 -3.49 9.61
C LEU A 26 -1.85 -4.49 9.09
N VAL A 27 -1.62 -5.61 9.79
CA VAL A 27 -0.61 -6.61 9.40
C VAL A 27 -1.06 -7.30 8.13
N GLY A 28 -2.30 -7.81 8.10
CA GLY A 28 -2.87 -8.43 6.90
C GLY A 28 -2.95 -7.46 5.72
N ALA A 29 -3.33 -6.19 5.96
CA ALA A 29 -3.35 -5.18 4.90
C ALA A 29 -1.93 -4.88 4.36
N THR A 30 -0.91 -5.00 5.21
CA THR A 30 0.50 -4.83 4.81
C THR A 30 1.00 -6.01 3.99
N GLU A 31 0.61 -7.24 4.33
CA GLU A 31 0.92 -8.43 3.50
C GLU A 31 0.34 -8.30 2.09
N GLU A 32 -0.94 -7.91 1.98
CA GLU A 32 -1.58 -7.66 0.68
C GLU A 32 -0.92 -6.50 -0.09
N ALA A 33 -0.36 -5.51 0.62
CA ALA A 33 0.37 -4.41 0.00
C ALA A 33 1.69 -4.89 -0.62
N PHE A 34 2.40 -5.79 0.05
CA PHE A 34 3.59 -6.42 -0.51
C PHE A 34 3.26 -7.31 -1.70
N ASP A 35 2.18 -8.11 -1.64
CA ASP A 35 1.72 -8.91 -2.79
C ASP A 35 1.40 -8.02 -4.00
N LEU A 36 0.78 -6.85 -3.76
CA LEU A 36 0.49 -5.88 -4.81
C LEU A 36 1.77 -5.31 -5.43
N ILE A 37 2.74 -4.91 -4.61
CA ILE A 37 4.04 -4.41 -5.09
C ILE A 37 4.77 -5.49 -5.88
N GLU A 38 4.79 -6.74 -5.39
CA GLU A 38 5.44 -7.86 -6.07
C GLU A 38 4.81 -8.14 -7.43
N ARG A 39 3.48 -8.14 -7.50
CA ARG A 39 2.76 -8.37 -8.75
C ARG A 39 3.04 -7.28 -9.78
N ASP A 40 3.09 -6.02 -9.36
CA ASP A 40 3.14 -4.87 -10.26
C ASP A 40 4.59 -4.48 -10.64
N TYR A 41 5.58 -4.79 -9.79
CA TYR A 41 6.98 -4.39 -9.96
C TYR A 41 7.99 -5.55 -9.93
N GLY A 42 7.54 -6.77 -9.60
CA GLY A 42 8.34 -7.98 -9.53
C GLY A 42 8.92 -8.28 -8.15
N ALA A 43 9.14 -9.56 -7.86
CA ALA A 43 9.60 -10.05 -6.55
C ALA A 43 10.91 -9.42 -6.04
N ASN A 44 11.83 -9.08 -6.95
CA ASN A 44 13.12 -8.48 -6.58
C ASN A 44 12.96 -7.09 -5.95
N VAL A 45 11.86 -6.39 -6.20
CA VAL A 45 11.63 -5.06 -5.65
C VAL A 45 11.36 -5.11 -4.15
N ILE A 46 10.63 -6.11 -3.67
CA ILE A 46 10.28 -6.25 -2.24
C ILE A 46 11.53 -6.28 -1.35
N LEU A 47 12.56 -7.00 -1.79
CA LEU A 47 13.82 -7.14 -1.07
C LEU A 47 14.66 -5.86 -1.04
N ASN A 48 14.37 -4.91 -1.94
CA ASN A 48 15.18 -3.70 -2.16
C ASN A 48 14.40 -2.41 -1.88
N LEU A 49 13.19 -2.50 -1.31
CA LEU A 49 12.41 -1.32 -0.94
C LEU A 49 13.20 -0.44 0.03
N VAL A 50 13.35 0.83 -0.32
CA VAL A 50 14.06 1.82 0.51
C VAL A 50 13.14 2.37 1.60
N ALA A 51 11.86 2.51 1.29
CA ALA A 51 10.84 2.99 2.20
C ALA A 51 9.47 2.41 1.84
N PHE A 52 8.63 2.25 2.86
CA PHE A 52 7.25 1.78 2.75
C PHE A 52 6.37 2.47 3.78
N SER A 53 5.16 2.86 3.38
CA SER A 53 4.14 3.43 4.24
C SER A 53 2.76 2.97 3.76
N LEU A 54 1.96 2.49 4.71
CA LEU A 54 0.56 2.15 4.49
C LEU A 54 -0.31 2.97 5.44
N LEU A 55 -1.17 3.82 4.88
CA LEU A 55 -2.05 4.70 5.64
C LEU A 55 -3.51 4.31 5.40
N LYS A 56 -4.22 3.92 6.46
CA LYS A 56 -5.67 3.70 6.40
C LYS A 56 -6.37 5.03 6.11
N ILE A 57 -7.21 5.05 5.08
CA ILE A 57 -8.09 6.17 4.78
C ILE A 57 -9.44 5.86 5.42
N GLU A 58 -9.79 6.58 6.49
CA GLU A 58 -11.15 6.53 7.03
C GLU A 58 -12.08 7.31 6.09
N LEU A 59 -12.96 6.59 5.39
CA LEU A 59 -14.05 7.21 4.66
C LEU A 59 -15.08 7.66 5.69
N THR A 60 -15.05 8.94 6.08
CA THR A 60 -16.12 9.53 6.88
C THR A 60 -17.42 9.50 6.08
N ASN A 61 -18.48 8.94 6.67
CA ASN A 61 -19.84 8.85 6.10
C ASN A 61 -20.44 10.20 5.64
N GLU A 62 -19.79 11.33 5.90
CA GLU A 62 -20.23 12.66 5.45
C GLU A 62 -20.10 12.88 3.93
N MET A 63 -19.41 12.00 3.19
CA MET A 63 -19.27 12.08 1.73
C MET A 63 -20.31 11.27 0.94
N ILE A 64 -21.31 10.67 1.61
CA ILE A 64 -22.34 9.81 0.97
C ILE A 64 -23.75 10.43 1.02
N ASN A 65 -23.89 11.73 1.34
CA ASN A 65 -25.17 12.45 1.24
C ASN A 65 -25.21 13.40 0.04
#